data_AF-B1I5A0-F1
#
_entry.id   AF-B1I5A0-F1
#
_cell.length_a   1.000
_cell.length_b   1.000
_cell.length_c   1.000
_cell.angle_alpha   90.00
_cell.angle_beta   90.00
_cell.angle_gamma   90.00
#
_symmetry.space_group_name_H-M   'P 1'
#
loop_
_entity.id
_entity.type
_entity.pdbx_description
1 polymer ?
#
loop_
_entity_poly.entity_id
_entity_poly.type
_entity_poly.pdbx_seq_one_letter_code
_entity_poly.pdbx_strand_id
1 'polypeptide(L)'
;MGSPKEVLFESEERKSLSEIAAFLRAAADGLERGVLILAQGERRVEVGPPGEVMLEIEYEVEDDEHELEIEIKWRAQAAPAAEDEEPAQSG
;
A
#
# COMPACT_ATOMS: atom_id res chain seq x y z
N MET A 1 13.20 -6.67 -19.74
CA MET A 1 13.17 -5.55 -18.79
C MET A 1 11.84 -5.59 -18.06
N GLY A 2 11.86 -5.62 -16.72
CA GLY A 2 10.64 -5.45 -15.92
C GLY A 2 10.13 -4.01 -16.06
N SER A 3 8.82 -3.82 -15.87
CA SER A 3 8.19 -2.49 -15.87
C SER A 3 8.83 -1.57 -14.83
N PRO A 4 8.89 -0.24 -15.06
CA PRO A 4 9.44 0.70 -14.09
C PRO A 4 8.67 0.66 -12.76
N LYS A 5 9.39 0.66 -11.63
CA LYS A 5 8.83 0.80 -10.27
C LYS A 5 8.64 2.30 -10.00
N GLU A 6 7.45 2.67 -9.55
CA GLU A 6 7.14 4.01 -9.06
C GLU A 6 7.00 3.98 -7.54
N VAL A 7 7.70 4.88 -6.83
CA VAL A 7 7.65 5.01 -5.37
C VAL A 7 6.85 6.26 -5.02
N LEU A 8 5.64 6.06 -4.49
CA LEU A 8 4.73 7.16 -4.16
C LEU A 8 4.97 7.74 -2.74
N PHE A 9 5.56 6.96 -1.85
CA PHE A 9 5.89 7.36 -0.48
C PHE A 9 7.08 6.53 0.02
N GLU A 10 8.02 7.18 0.74
CA GLU A 10 9.16 6.54 1.39
C GLU A 10 9.54 7.35 2.64
N SER A 11 9.84 6.64 3.73
CA SER A 11 10.28 7.21 5.00
C SER A 11 11.21 6.23 5.73
N GLU A 12 12.35 6.72 6.22
CA GLU A 12 13.29 5.97 7.07
C GLU A 12 13.58 6.77 8.34
N GLU A 13 13.26 6.21 9.51
CA GLU A 13 13.44 6.88 10.80
C GLU A 13 13.70 5.85 11.91
N ARG A 14 14.59 6.19 12.86
CA ARG A 14 14.78 5.39 14.07
C ARG A 14 13.60 5.60 15.02
N LYS A 15 12.90 4.52 15.37
CA LYS A 15 11.77 4.52 16.30
C LYS A 15 11.97 3.45 17.37
N SER A 16 11.40 3.67 18.55
CA SER A 16 11.31 2.63 19.58
C SER A 16 10.30 1.55 19.21
N LEU A 17 10.41 0.35 19.82
CA LEU A 17 9.45 -0.74 19.61
C LEU A 17 8.01 -0.33 19.94
N SER A 18 7.80 0.53 20.95
CA SER A 18 6.47 1.03 21.29
C SER A 18 5.90 1.96 20.21
N GLU A 19 6.74 2.79 19.59
CA GLU A 19 6.32 3.64 18.47
C GLU A 19 6.00 2.82 17.23
N ILE A 20 6.80 1.78 16.93
CA ILE A 20 6.51 0.84 15.83
C ILE A 20 5.19 0.11 16.08
N ALA A 21 4.97 -0.41 17.29
CA ALA A 21 3.73 -1.10 17.63
C ALA A 21 2.51 -0.16 17.54
N ALA A 22 2.63 1.10 17.95
CA ALA A 22 1.58 2.09 17.81
C ALA A 22 1.29 2.39 16.33
N PHE A 23 2.33 2.51 15.50
CA PHE A 23 2.18 2.68 14.05
C PHE A 23 1.45 1.50 13.41
N LEU A 24 1.87 0.26 13.70
CA LEU A 24 1.22 -0.94 13.15
C LEU A 24 -0.24 -1.07 13.56
N ARG A 25 -0.61 -0.67 14.78
CA ARG A 25 -2.02 -0.61 15.20
C ARG A 25 -2.81 0.42 14.41
N ALA A 26 -2.28 1.63 14.26
CA ALA A 26 -2.95 2.67 13.46
C ALA A 26 -3.09 2.25 11.99
N ALA A 27 -2.11 1.52 11.46
CA ALA A 27 -2.17 0.95 10.12
C ALA A 27 -3.26 -0.13 10.02
N ALA A 28 -3.34 -1.05 10.98
CA ALA A 28 -4.41 -2.05 11.06
C ALA A 28 -5.79 -1.39 11.12
N ASP A 29 -5.99 -0.39 11.99
CA ASP A 29 -7.24 0.37 12.09
C ASP A 29 -7.59 1.05 10.74
N GLY A 30 -6.58 1.51 9.99
CA GLY A 30 -6.74 2.08 8.65
C GLY A 30 -7.21 1.05 7.62
N LEU A 31 -6.58 -0.12 7.62
CA LEU A 31 -6.96 -1.24 6.75
C LEU A 31 -8.40 -1.71 7.01
N GLU A 32 -8.82 -1.79 8.28
CA GLU A 32 -10.21 -2.11 8.63
C GLU A 32 -11.23 -1.09 8.09
N ARG A 33 -10.84 0.19 8.01
CA ARG A 33 -11.65 1.25 7.39
C ARG A 33 -11.58 1.26 5.86
N GLY A 34 -10.69 0.48 5.25
CA GLY A 34 -10.40 0.49 3.81
C GLY A 34 -9.53 1.67 3.35
N VAL A 35 -8.95 2.44 4.28
CA VAL A 35 -8.06 3.56 3.96
C VAL A 35 -6.91 3.67 4.96
N LEU A 36 -5.69 3.48 4.45
CA LEU A 36 -4.44 3.67 5.17
C LEU A 36 -3.87 5.05 4.82
N ILE A 37 -3.45 5.81 5.82
CA ILE A 37 -2.82 7.12 5.63
C ILE A 37 -1.34 7.01 5.98
N LEU A 38 -0.48 7.27 5.01
CA LEU A 38 0.97 7.39 5.20
C LEU A 38 1.32 8.87 5.26
N ALA A 39 2.01 9.30 6.31
CA ALA A 39 2.37 10.71 6.49
C ALA A 39 3.75 10.89 7.13
N GLN A 40 4.51 11.85 6.62
CA GLN A 40 5.78 12.29 7.20
C GLN A 40 5.98 13.78 6.91
N GLY A 41 6.04 14.60 7.96
CA GLY A 41 6.09 16.06 7.83
C GLY A 41 4.86 16.60 7.09
N GLU A 42 5.09 17.31 5.99
CA GLU A 42 4.02 17.85 5.13
C GLU A 42 3.53 16.86 4.06
N ARG A 43 4.23 15.72 3.87
CA ARG A 43 3.85 14.70 2.89
C ARG A 43 2.78 13.79 3.47
N ARG A 44 1.72 13.55 2.68
CA ARG A 44 0.62 12.65 3.02
C ARG A 44 0.13 11.91 1.78
N VAL A 45 0.00 10.60 1.88
CA VAL A 45 -0.55 9.72 0.83
C VAL A 45 -1.65 8.87 1.45
N GLU A 46 -2.76 8.74 0.72
CA GLU A 46 -3.87 7.85 1.09
C GLU A 46 -3.82 6.60 0.21
N VAL A 47 -3.91 5.45 0.84
CA VAL A 47 -3.79 4.14 0.21
C VAL A 47 -5.08 3.38 0.49
N GLY A 48 -5.79 2.98 -0.56
CA GLY A 48 -7.04 2.21 -0.47
C GLY A 48 -6.90 0.83 -1.09
N PRO A 49 -6.39 -0.18 -0.36
CA PRO A 49 -6.30 -1.55 -0.87
C PRO A 49 -7.71 -2.13 -1.10
N PRO A 50 -7.87 -3.06 -2.06
CA PRO A 50 -9.13 -3.79 -2.22
C PRO A 50 -9.38 -4.71 -1.00
N GLY A 51 -10.61 -5.23 -0.86
CA GLY A 51 -11.00 -6.07 0.28
C GLY A 51 -10.25 -7.40 0.41
N GLU A 52 -9.58 -7.86 -0.65
CA GLU A 52 -8.70 -9.05 -0.62
C GLU A 52 -7.31 -8.69 -1.17
N VAL A 53 -6.29 -8.93 -0.36
CA VAL A 53 -4.88 -8.62 -0.64
C VAL A 53 -3.98 -9.78 -0.23
N MET A 54 -2.76 -9.82 -0.75
CA MET A 54 -1.74 -10.76 -0.27
C MET A 54 -0.90 -10.12 0.82
N LEU A 55 -0.62 -10.87 1.87
CA LEU A 55 0.34 -10.52 2.92
C LEU A 55 1.57 -11.41 2.73
N GLU A 56 2.74 -10.77 2.64
CA GLU A 56 4.04 -11.43 2.59
C GLU A 56 4.86 -10.95 3.78
N ILE A 57 5.55 -11.89 4.44
CA ILE A 57 6.36 -11.63 5.63
C ILE A 57 7.68 -12.33 5.43
N GLU A 58 8.77 -11.58 5.56
CA GLU A 58 10.14 -12.08 5.44
C GLU A 58 10.96 -11.62 6.64
N TYR A 59 11.81 -12.51 7.15
CA TYR A 59 12.71 -12.20 8.26
C TYR A 59 14.10 -12.69 7.90
N GLU A 60 15.01 -11.75 7.72
CA GLU A 60 16.37 -11.99 7.26
C GLU A 60 17.38 -11.65 8.35
N VAL A 61 18.52 -12.34 8.30
CA VAL A 61 19.67 -12.11 9.18
C VAL A 61 20.91 -12.10 8.31
N GLU A 62 21.59 -10.95 8.22
CA GLU A 62 22.86 -10.77 7.53
C GLU A 62 23.89 -10.25 8.55
N ASP A 63 24.92 -11.05 8.83
CA ASP A 63 25.91 -10.80 9.89
C ASP A 63 25.28 -10.52 11.27
N ASP A 64 25.34 -9.27 11.75
CA ASP A 64 24.74 -8.79 13.00
C ASP A 64 23.49 -7.92 12.79
N GLU A 65 23.03 -7.79 11.54
CA GLU A 65 21.83 -7.07 11.16
C GLU A 65 20.62 -8.00 11.06
N HIS A 66 19.48 -7.51 11.54
CA HIS A 66 18.20 -8.22 11.56
C HIS A 66 17.15 -7.36 10.87
N GLU A 67 16.49 -7.93 9.88
CA GLU A 67 15.45 -7.25 9.11
C GLU A 67 14.14 -8.05 9.14
N LEU A 68 13.02 -7.37 9.37
CA LEU A 68 11.68 -7.92 9.29
C LEU A 68 10.88 -7.08 8.31
N GLU A 69 10.52 -7.67 7.18
CA GLU A 69 9.66 -7.06 6.19
C GLU A 69 8.21 -7.55 6.36
N ILE A 70 7.27 -6.61 6.25
CA ILE A 70 5.84 -6.87 6.25
C ILE A 70 5.24 -6.15 5.06
N GLU A 71 4.90 -6.91 4.01
CA GLU A 71 4.45 -6.36 2.75
C GLU A 71 2.99 -6.73 2.47
N ILE A 72 2.20 -5.74 2.06
CA ILE A 72 0.83 -5.94 1.58
C ILE A 72 0.81 -5.67 0.08
N LYS A 73 0.44 -6.67 -0.72
CA LYS A 73 0.48 -6.61 -2.19
C LYS A 73 -0.91 -6.79 -2.78
N TRP A 74 -1.26 -5.94 -3.73
CA TRP A 74 -2.49 -6.04 -4.50
C TRP A 74 -2.29 -5.56 -5.94
N ARG A 75 -3.20 -5.97 -6.82
CA ARG A 75 -3.29 -5.40 -8.18
C ARG A 75 -4.29 -4.26 -8.17
N ALA A 76 -3.97 -3.18 -8.86
CA ALA A 76 -4.96 -2.16 -9.16
C ALA A 76 -6.13 -2.81 -9.91
N GLN A 77 -7.36 -2.53 -9.48
CA GLN A 77 -8.53 -2.89 -10.27
C GLN A 77 -8.44 -2.10 -11.57
N ALA A 78 -8.46 -2.79 -12.71
CA ALA A 78 -8.63 -2.11 -13.99
C ALA A 78 -9.93 -1.30 -13.90
N ALA A 79 -9.89 -0.01 -14.26
CA ALA A 79 -11.10 0.76 -14.41
C ALA A 79 -12.07 -0.03 -15.32
N PRO A 80 -13.37 -0.10 -14.99
CA PRO A 80 -14.32 -0.69 -15.92
C PRO A 80 -14.12 0.01 -17.27
N ALA A 81 -13.98 -0.77 -18.35
CA ALA A 81 -13.99 -0.22 -19.69
C ALA A 81 -15.27 0.62 -19.78
N ALA A 82 -15.12 1.90 -20.15
CA ALA A 82 -16.28 2.73 -20.46
C ALA A 82 -17.13 1.93 -21.44
N GLU A 83 -18.34 1.59 -21.05
CA GLU A 83 -19.31 1.00 -21.96
C GLU A 83 -19.44 2.00 -23.11
N ASP A 84 -18.97 1.62 -24.30
CA ASP A 84 -19.25 2.36 -25.53
C ASP A 84 -20.78 2.42 -25.65
N GLU A 85 -21.36 3.56 -25.25
CA GLU A 85 -22.73 3.92 -25.62
C GLU A 85 -22.76 3.92 -27.15
N GLU A 86 -23.27 2.85 -27.76
CA GLU A 86 -23.57 2.82 -29.19
C GLU A 86 -24.44 4.05 -29.49
N PRO A 87 -24.02 4.96 -30.41
CA PRO A 87 -24.90 6.03 -30.81
C PRO A 87 -26.10 5.40 -31.52
N ALA A 88 -27.28 5.62 -30.96
CA ALA A 88 -28.54 5.28 -31.58
C ALA A 88 -28.56 5.79 -33.03
N GLN A 89 -28.47 4.88 -34.00
CA GLN A 89 -28.69 5.22 -35.40
C GLN A 89 -30.16 5.63 -35.55
N SER A 90 -30.38 6.93 -35.67
CA SER A 90 -31.64 7.51 -36.14
C SER A 90 -31.62 7.57 -37.67
N GLY A 91 -32.65 7.00 -38.31
CA GLY A 91 -33.11 7.41 -39.65
C GLY A 91 -32.77 6.45 -40.78
#